data_AF-A0A0F8VKZ9-F1
#
_entry.id   AF-A0A0F8VKZ9-F1
#
_cell.length_a   1.000
_cell.length_b   1.000
_cell.length_c   1.000
_cell.angle_alpha   90.00
_cell.angle_beta   90.00
_cell.angle_gamma   90.00
#
_symmetry.space_group_name_H-M   'P 1'
#
loop_
_entity.id
_entity.type
_entity.pdbx_description
1 polymer ?
#
loop_
_entity_poly.entity_id
_entity_poly.type
_entity_poly.pdbx_seq_one_letter_code
_entity_poly.pdbx_strand_id
1 'polypeptide(L)'
;MEQVMNEVTVNKPTLRVEGLREAFLRLKPTASIERARIETRIMKETEGESVITRRAKVFAATVREMPIYIYPNQLVVGCTGARPLCTNITPAINLTRRKVGYSYLLGMRKDAPFAQLSDNEKRELEELKPYWTEQGRKVNTHHFGHNIHNHENVLKKGFLGIKEETEERIARLDLADPDAAAKVPFLEGVIMAMKAAAEIGARFATKARELVKEEEDEKRKSELLRIAKICDRVPAHPARTFYEALQSYYFSYLLLYWEVIPSLGFSQGRMDQYLYPYYESDIREGRITKDEAQELIDCYLLAGNYEGELTTSGTPMTVGGVKANGQDATNDLSYMFIEGVMHTRLPGPWLSVLVHNQMPDDLLIKACQLCSLGTGQPQFVNNDVMVSQALARGSMGGPTISLEDARNASPQGCFELVIPGKDSGYFYFRMPNLAACMEYAMNNGLRRFDNQRMGLETGDPRQFKSFEEIQEAFIKQLAWMRRNIQIAGNYVERKVIEFTPTVYESALIEDCIEKGICREEGGAYYNFNNGGAVLASTDAGDSLTAIKKLVFDDKKITMDELCDALDHNFKGYEELLQMLLNAPKFGNNNDYADEQIAWVLHQWM
;
A
#
# COMPACT_ATOMS: atom_id res chain seq x y z
N MET A 1 -20.61 23.52 19.85
CA MET A 1 -20.51 22.08 20.17
C MET A 1 -19.23 21.49 19.59
N GLU A 2 -18.96 21.66 18.30
CA GLU A 2 -17.73 21.22 17.62
C GLU A 2 -16.43 21.82 18.20
N GLN A 3 -16.41 23.14 18.46
CA GLN A 3 -15.27 23.81 19.09
C GLN A 3 -15.04 23.34 20.54
N VAL A 4 -16.11 23.04 21.27
CA VAL A 4 -16.05 22.54 22.65
C VAL A 4 -15.62 21.07 22.70
N MET A 5 -16.04 20.23 21.75
CA MET A 5 -15.53 18.86 21.66
C MET A 5 -14.04 18.85 21.31
N ASN A 6 -13.60 19.70 20.38
CA ASN A 6 -12.18 19.83 20.01
C ASN A 6 -11.29 20.24 21.19
N GLU A 7 -11.76 21.13 22.07
CA GLU A 7 -11.00 21.59 23.25
C GLU A 7 -10.97 20.57 24.39
N VAL A 8 -11.90 19.61 24.42
CA VAL A 8 -12.04 18.63 25.53
C VAL A 8 -11.38 17.28 25.22
N THR A 9 -11.16 16.92 23.96
CA THR A 9 -10.69 15.56 23.57
C THR A 9 -9.29 15.50 22.93
N VAL A 10 -8.77 16.64 22.45
CA VAL A 10 -7.48 16.73 21.76
C VAL A 10 -6.50 17.53 22.60
N ASN A 11 -5.29 17.01 22.79
CA ASN A 11 -4.22 17.83 23.37
C ASN A 11 -3.84 18.93 22.38
N LYS A 12 -3.33 20.06 22.87
CA LYS A 12 -2.93 21.14 21.96
C LYS A 12 -1.60 20.76 21.28
N PRO A 13 -1.52 20.73 19.94
CA PRO A 13 -0.26 20.51 19.24
C PRO A 13 0.74 21.64 19.51
N THR A 14 2.03 21.39 19.29
CA THR A 14 3.04 22.45 19.41
C THR A 14 2.89 23.49 18.29
N LEU A 15 3.37 24.72 18.52
CA LEU A 15 3.36 25.77 17.50
C LEU A 15 4.12 25.37 16.22
N ARG A 16 5.13 24.50 16.35
CA ARG A 16 5.85 23.93 15.20
C ARG A 16 4.92 23.05 14.36
N VAL A 17 4.20 22.13 15.01
CA VAL A 17 3.27 21.21 14.34
C VAL A 17 2.16 21.97 13.63
N GLU A 18 1.56 22.96 14.31
CA GLU A 18 0.56 23.85 13.69
C GLU A 18 1.14 24.57 12.46
N GLY A 19 2.34 25.15 12.59
CA GLY A 19 3.01 25.86 11.49
C GLY A 19 3.38 24.96 10.31
N LEU A 20 3.88 23.75 10.56
CA LEU A 20 4.21 22.77 9.52
C LEU A 20 2.95 22.29 8.80
N ARG A 21 1.86 22.05 9.53
CA ARG A 21 0.55 21.71 8.96
C ARG A 21 0.03 22.81 8.04
N GLU A 22 0.05 24.07 8.50
CA GLU A 22 -0.37 25.22 7.67
C GLU A 22 0.53 25.43 6.45
N ALA A 23 1.84 25.16 6.56
CA ALA A 23 2.75 25.16 5.43
C ALA A 23 2.40 24.06 4.43
N PHE A 24 2.12 22.84 4.90
CA PHE A 24 1.71 21.71 4.07
C PHE A 24 0.44 22.01 3.26
N LEU A 25 -0.59 22.57 3.89
CA LEU A 25 -1.85 22.90 3.22
C LEU A 25 -1.72 23.94 2.10
N ARG A 26 -0.59 24.67 2.05
CA ARG A 26 -0.27 25.64 0.99
C ARG A 26 0.59 25.05 -0.12
N LEU A 27 1.17 23.87 0.08
CA LEU A 27 1.95 23.19 -0.94
C LEU A 27 1.04 22.74 -2.08
N LYS A 28 1.62 22.71 -3.29
CA LYS A 28 0.95 22.18 -4.49
C LYS A 28 1.67 20.91 -4.93
N PRO A 29 0.93 19.87 -5.34
CA PRO A 29 1.51 18.70 -5.97
C PRO A 29 2.41 19.06 -7.16
N THR A 30 3.58 18.43 -7.24
CA THR A 30 4.57 18.67 -8.31
C THR A 30 5.05 17.34 -8.92
N ALA A 31 5.77 17.40 -10.04
CA ALA A 31 6.44 16.25 -10.62
C ALA A 31 7.95 16.50 -10.80
N SER A 32 8.73 15.42 -10.90
CA SER A 32 10.17 15.45 -11.18
C SER A 32 10.57 14.37 -12.17
N ILE A 33 11.46 14.71 -13.11
CA ILE A 33 12.00 13.77 -14.10
C ILE A 33 13.40 13.23 -13.73
N GLU A 34 13.95 13.59 -12.56
CA GLU A 34 15.28 13.14 -12.13
C GLU A 34 15.39 11.61 -12.07
N ARG A 35 14.38 10.96 -11.49
CA ARG A 35 14.33 9.50 -11.42
C ARG A 35 14.31 8.85 -12.81
N ALA A 36 13.66 9.49 -13.79
CA ALA A 36 13.63 9.02 -15.18
C ALA A 36 14.98 9.16 -15.89
N ARG A 37 15.68 10.27 -15.64
CA ARG A 37 17.03 10.51 -16.15
C ARG A 37 18.00 9.47 -15.64
N ILE A 38 18.03 9.28 -14.31
CA ILE A 38 18.90 8.30 -13.65
C ILE A 38 18.60 6.89 -14.17
N GLU A 39 17.33 6.48 -14.20
CA GLU A 39 16.96 5.15 -14.68
C GLU A 39 17.42 4.91 -16.10
N THR A 40 17.10 5.83 -17.00
CA THR A 40 17.37 5.64 -18.43
C THR A 40 18.88 5.63 -18.69
N ARG A 41 19.64 6.48 -18.01
CA ARG A 41 21.10 6.53 -18.13
C ARG A 41 21.72 5.21 -17.69
N ILE A 42 21.45 4.77 -16.45
CA ILE A 42 22.03 3.54 -15.93
C ILE A 42 21.61 2.32 -16.75
N MET A 43 20.34 2.26 -17.19
CA MET A 43 19.90 1.13 -18.00
C MET A 43 20.60 1.09 -19.36
N LYS A 44 20.89 2.24 -20.00
CA LYS A 44 21.71 2.29 -21.22
C LYS A 44 23.17 1.89 -20.97
N GLU A 45 23.76 2.35 -19.87
CA GLU A 45 25.17 2.06 -19.52
C GLU A 45 25.41 0.58 -19.18
N THR A 46 24.38 -0.15 -18.79
CA THR A 46 24.47 -1.52 -18.27
C THR A 46 23.80 -2.56 -19.19
N GLU A 47 23.64 -2.24 -20.48
CA GLU A 47 23.12 -3.19 -21.46
C GLU A 47 23.98 -4.46 -21.53
N GLY A 48 23.33 -5.63 -21.54
CA GLY A 48 23.98 -6.93 -21.52
C GLY A 48 24.16 -7.55 -20.12
N GLU A 49 24.00 -6.77 -19.05
CA GLU A 49 23.97 -7.31 -17.68
C GLU A 49 22.61 -7.92 -17.32
N SER A 50 22.58 -8.76 -16.29
CA SER A 50 21.34 -9.32 -15.76
C SER A 50 20.40 -8.21 -15.27
N VAL A 51 19.09 -8.38 -15.45
CA VAL A 51 18.11 -7.34 -15.06
C VAL A 51 18.21 -6.99 -13.57
N ILE A 52 18.40 -7.98 -12.70
CA ILE A 52 18.48 -7.77 -11.24
C ILE A 52 19.70 -6.90 -10.87
N THR A 53 20.86 -7.13 -11.49
CA THR A 53 22.07 -6.31 -11.31
C THR A 53 21.82 -4.87 -11.79
N ARG A 54 21.18 -4.71 -12.95
CA ARG A 54 20.85 -3.39 -13.50
C ARG A 54 19.91 -2.62 -12.58
N ARG A 55 18.90 -3.29 -12.00
CA ARG A 55 17.99 -2.69 -11.00
C ARG A 55 18.72 -2.27 -9.73
N ALA A 56 19.65 -3.07 -9.22
CA ALA A 56 20.49 -2.70 -8.08
C ALA A 56 21.32 -1.44 -8.37
N LYS A 57 21.93 -1.34 -9.57
CA LYS A 57 22.68 -0.15 -10.00
C LYS A 57 21.79 1.09 -10.14
N VAL A 58 20.59 0.93 -10.70
CA VAL A 58 19.60 2.02 -10.78
C VAL A 58 19.23 2.52 -9.39
N PHE A 59 18.93 1.61 -8.45
CA PHE A 59 18.62 1.98 -7.07
C PHE A 59 19.79 2.71 -6.43
N ALA A 60 21.01 2.16 -6.53
CA ALA A 60 22.20 2.77 -5.95
C ALA A 60 22.49 4.18 -6.50
N ALA A 61 22.36 4.37 -7.82
CA ALA A 61 22.48 5.68 -8.44
C ALA A 61 21.36 6.63 -7.97
N THR A 62 20.12 6.14 -7.85
CA THR A 62 18.98 6.92 -7.35
C THR A 62 19.24 7.44 -5.94
N VAL A 63 19.71 6.59 -5.02
CA VAL A 63 20.02 7.00 -3.65
C VAL A 63 21.12 8.06 -3.58
N ARG A 64 22.08 8.03 -4.50
CA ARG A 64 23.22 8.97 -4.52
C ARG A 64 22.90 10.29 -5.22
N GLU A 65 22.08 10.25 -6.26
CA GLU A 65 21.90 11.38 -7.19
C GLU A 65 20.57 12.11 -7.04
N MET A 66 19.51 11.45 -6.54
CA MET A 66 18.22 12.12 -6.33
C MET A 66 18.40 13.35 -5.43
N PRO A 67 17.82 14.51 -5.79
CA PRO A 67 17.92 15.70 -4.95
C PRO A 67 17.28 15.45 -3.58
N ILE A 68 17.88 16.05 -2.55
CA ILE A 68 17.38 15.98 -1.17
C ILE A 68 17.09 17.38 -0.64
N TYR A 69 16.08 17.47 0.23
CA TYR A 69 15.65 18.73 0.83
C TYR A 69 15.33 18.54 2.31
N ILE A 70 15.71 19.51 3.13
CA ILE A 70 15.29 19.64 4.53
C ILE A 70 14.41 20.88 4.59
N TYR A 71 13.11 20.69 4.79
CA TYR A 71 12.14 21.78 4.83
C TYR A 71 12.28 22.58 6.14
N PRO A 72 12.01 23.89 6.12
CA PRO A 72 12.03 24.72 7.32
C PRO A 72 11.28 24.06 8.49
N ASN A 73 11.87 24.12 9.68
CA ASN A 73 11.34 23.60 10.94
C ASN A 73 11.14 22.07 11.04
N GLN A 74 11.48 21.26 10.03
CA GLN A 74 11.42 19.80 10.15
C GLN A 74 12.35 19.26 11.23
N LEU A 75 11.87 18.26 11.98
CA LEU A 75 12.68 17.42 12.87
C LEU A 75 12.99 16.06 12.22
N VAL A 76 11.98 15.42 11.62
CA VAL A 76 12.16 14.20 10.80
C VAL A 76 12.33 14.62 9.35
N VAL A 77 13.43 14.21 8.71
CA VAL A 77 13.87 14.72 7.41
C VAL A 77 13.78 13.68 6.30
N GLY A 78 13.48 14.15 5.09
CA GLY A 78 13.29 13.32 3.89
C GLY A 78 11.90 13.43 3.28
N CYS A 79 11.77 12.99 2.04
CA CYS A 79 10.49 12.85 1.33
C CYS A 79 10.60 11.73 0.28
N THR A 80 9.46 11.14 -0.08
CA THR A 80 9.40 10.03 -1.06
C THR A 80 9.66 10.50 -2.49
N GLY A 81 9.42 11.78 -2.77
CA GLY A 81 9.78 12.45 -4.02
C GLY A 81 11.11 13.20 -3.96
N ALA A 82 11.46 13.86 -5.07
CA ALA A 82 12.57 14.83 -5.14
C ALA A 82 12.40 16.05 -4.21
N ARG A 83 11.15 16.32 -3.78
CA ARG A 83 10.72 17.40 -2.87
C ARG A 83 9.34 17.04 -2.31
N PRO A 84 8.82 17.75 -1.28
CA PRO A 84 7.48 17.51 -0.76
C PRO A 84 6.38 17.57 -1.83
N LEU A 85 5.40 16.66 -1.75
CA LEU A 85 4.31 16.45 -2.72
C LEU A 85 4.80 16.26 -4.17
N CYS A 86 6.02 15.76 -4.36
CA CYS A 86 6.59 15.52 -5.68
C CYS A 86 6.39 14.07 -6.10
N THR A 87 5.72 13.89 -7.23
CA THR A 87 5.69 12.61 -7.91
C THR A 87 6.94 12.43 -8.77
N ASN A 88 7.75 11.43 -8.46
CA ASN A 88 8.85 11.03 -9.33
C ASN A 88 8.26 10.41 -10.61
N ILE A 89 8.85 10.70 -11.77
CA ILE A 89 8.44 10.06 -13.03
C ILE A 89 9.37 8.88 -13.28
N THR A 90 8.83 7.68 -13.42
CA THR A 90 9.57 6.48 -13.85
C THR A 90 9.15 6.08 -15.26
N PRO A 91 10.08 5.98 -16.21
CA PRO A 91 9.77 5.61 -17.58
C PRO A 91 9.15 4.21 -17.71
N ALA A 92 9.52 3.31 -16.80
CA ALA A 92 9.01 1.95 -16.67
C ALA A 92 7.48 1.87 -16.51
N ILE A 93 6.88 2.90 -15.89
CA ILE A 93 5.50 2.87 -15.41
C ILE A 93 4.66 3.99 -16.06
N ASN A 94 5.27 5.15 -16.33
CA ASN A 94 4.54 6.35 -16.72
C ASN A 94 4.55 6.64 -18.23
N LEU A 95 5.54 6.21 -18.99
CA LEU A 95 5.63 6.64 -20.40
C LEU A 95 4.83 5.76 -21.39
N THR A 96 4.26 4.64 -20.93
CA THR A 96 3.61 3.64 -21.79
C THR A 96 2.08 3.53 -21.62
N ARG A 97 1.45 4.21 -20.66
CA ARG A 97 -0.01 4.12 -20.44
C ARG A 97 -0.80 4.78 -21.58
N ARG A 98 -1.37 3.95 -22.46
CA ARG A 98 -2.42 4.38 -23.40
C ARG A 98 -3.76 4.57 -22.63
N LYS A 99 -4.19 5.82 -22.53
CA LYS A 99 -5.59 6.28 -22.46
C LYS A 99 -6.47 6.13 -21.20
N VAL A 100 -6.18 5.33 -20.16
CA VAL A 100 -7.19 5.12 -19.08
C VAL A 100 -6.82 5.66 -17.68
N GLY A 101 -5.61 6.17 -17.47
CA GLY A 101 -5.25 6.88 -16.21
C GLY A 101 -4.67 8.28 -16.43
N TYR A 102 -4.49 8.69 -17.68
CA TYR A 102 -3.76 9.90 -18.06
C TYR A 102 -4.63 11.13 -18.24
N SER A 103 -5.94 10.99 -18.48
CA SER A 103 -6.86 12.12 -18.64
C SER A 103 -7.04 12.93 -17.34
N TYR A 104 -6.89 12.31 -16.17
CA TYR A 104 -6.92 13.00 -14.89
C TYR A 104 -5.62 13.79 -14.60
N LEU A 105 -4.49 13.35 -15.17
CA LEU A 105 -3.14 13.86 -14.91
C LEU A 105 -2.63 14.86 -15.97
N LEU A 106 -3.08 14.80 -17.23
CA LEU A 106 -2.54 15.57 -18.35
C LEU A 106 -3.30 16.86 -18.69
N GLY A 107 -3.97 17.49 -17.72
CA GLY A 107 -4.37 18.89 -17.90
C GLY A 107 -5.84 19.14 -18.24
N MET A 108 -6.77 18.32 -17.76
CA MET A 108 -8.14 18.81 -17.53
C MET A 108 -8.24 19.71 -16.29
N ARG A 109 -7.20 19.70 -15.43
CA ARG A 109 -7.03 20.55 -14.25
C ARG A 109 -5.70 21.31 -14.35
N LYS A 110 -5.74 22.63 -14.14
CA LYS A 110 -4.54 23.53 -14.22
C LYS A 110 -3.52 23.25 -13.10
N ASP A 111 -3.93 22.51 -12.09
CA ASP A 111 -3.25 22.18 -10.84
C ASP A 111 -2.59 20.78 -10.83
N ALA A 112 -2.69 20.00 -11.91
CA ALA A 112 -2.10 18.66 -11.97
C ALA A 112 -0.54 18.69 -11.91
N PRO A 113 0.12 17.74 -11.22
CA PRO A 113 1.57 17.68 -11.06
C PRO A 113 2.38 17.83 -12.36
N PHE A 114 1.92 17.20 -13.44
CA PHE A 114 2.56 17.23 -14.77
C PHE A 114 2.43 18.59 -15.46
N ALA A 115 1.41 19.39 -15.12
CA ALA A 115 1.25 20.72 -15.67
C ALA A 115 2.39 21.65 -15.23
N GLN A 116 3.05 21.35 -14.10
CA GLN A 116 4.14 22.14 -13.54
C GLN A 116 5.53 21.83 -14.16
N LEU A 117 5.64 20.80 -15.01
CA LEU A 117 6.88 20.56 -15.75
C LEU A 117 7.09 21.65 -16.80
N SER A 118 8.35 22.08 -16.95
CA SER A 118 8.77 22.98 -18.03
C SER A 118 8.63 22.31 -19.40
N ASP A 119 8.56 23.12 -20.46
CA ASP A 119 8.49 22.61 -21.83
C ASP A 119 9.72 21.79 -22.21
N ASN A 120 10.88 22.10 -21.62
CA ASN A 120 12.10 21.34 -21.83
C ASN A 120 12.01 19.94 -21.18
N GLU A 121 11.54 19.86 -19.93
CA GLU A 121 11.34 18.56 -19.25
C GLU A 121 10.31 17.70 -19.98
N LYS A 122 9.24 18.31 -20.52
CA LYS A 122 8.25 17.59 -21.34
C LYS A 122 8.86 17.03 -22.63
N ARG A 123 9.71 17.80 -23.33
CA ARG A 123 10.42 17.33 -24.53
C ARG A 123 11.38 16.20 -24.20
N GLU A 124 12.16 16.34 -23.14
CA GLU A 124 13.09 15.31 -22.69
C GLU A 124 12.36 14.00 -22.38
N LEU A 125 11.21 14.05 -21.71
CA LEU A 125 10.39 12.85 -21.49
C LEU A 125 9.98 12.15 -22.79
N GLU A 126 9.62 12.90 -23.84
CA GLU A 126 9.32 12.33 -25.16
C GLU A 126 10.56 11.65 -25.78
N GLU A 127 11.75 12.23 -25.61
CA GLU A 127 13.02 11.66 -26.10
C GLU A 127 13.43 10.38 -25.37
N LEU A 128 13.02 10.20 -24.11
CA LEU A 128 13.28 8.96 -23.37
C LEU A 128 12.34 7.81 -23.79
N LYS A 129 11.15 8.09 -24.33
CA LYS A 129 10.12 7.05 -24.64
C LYS A 129 10.59 5.94 -25.58
N PRO A 130 11.32 6.20 -26.69
CA PRO A 130 11.69 5.17 -27.65
C PRO A 130 12.49 4.04 -27.01
N TYR A 131 13.48 4.40 -26.18
CA TYR A 131 14.30 3.43 -25.44
C TYR A 131 13.44 2.42 -24.66
N TRP A 132 12.44 2.90 -23.94
CA TRP A 132 11.59 2.06 -23.10
C TRP A 132 10.54 1.27 -23.89
N THR A 133 10.10 1.77 -25.04
CA THR A 133 9.14 1.09 -25.91
C THR A 133 9.80 -0.07 -26.68
N GLU A 134 11.03 0.13 -27.14
CA GLU A 134 11.83 -0.84 -27.90
C GLU A 134 12.26 -2.04 -27.05
N GLN A 135 12.49 -1.84 -25.74
CA GLN A 135 12.81 -2.90 -24.77
C GLN A 135 11.64 -3.87 -24.48
N GLY A 136 10.56 -3.83 -25.27
CA GLY A 136 9.46 -4.77 -25.16
C GLY A 136 8.56 -4.57 -23.93
N ARG A 137 8.76 -3.47 -23.17
CA ARG A 137 7.86 -3.06 -22.07
C ARG A 137 6.53 -2.57 -22.65
N LYS A 138 5.71 -3.52 -23.07
CA LYS A 138 4.33 -3.27 -23.47
C LYS A 138 3.53 -2.85 -22.23
N VAL A 139 2.73 -1.82 -22.43
CA VAL A 139 1.70 -1.25 -21.54
C VAL A 139 1.15 -2.29 -20.54
N ASN A 140 1.45 -2.11 -19.24
CA ASN A 140 0.82 -2.74 -18.05
C ASN A 140 1.69 -3.54 -17.06
N THR A 141 3.01 -3.56 -17.15
CA THR A 141 3.87 -4.08 -16.05
C THR A 141 4.00 -3.02 -14.95
N HIS A 142 3.12 -3.07 -13.95
CA HIS A 142 3.13 -2.16 -12.80
C HIS A 142 3.67 -2.89 -11.58
N HIS A 143 4.41 -2.17 -10.75
CA HIS A 143 4.74 -2.61 -9.42
C HIS A 143 3.63 -2.21 -8.46
N PHE A 144 3.09 -3.13 -7.65
CA PHE A 144 1.94 -2.83 -6.81
C PHE A 144 2.29 -2.25 -5.44
N GLY A 145 3.54 -2.35 -4.99
CA GLY A 145 4.01 -1.80 -3.71
C GLY A 145 3.46 -2.59 -2.55
N HIS A 146 2.15 -2.41 -2.28
CA HIS A 146 1.21 -3.23 -1.51
C HIS A 146 1.89 -4.38 -0.75
N ASN A 147 2.67 -4.00 0.26
CA ASN A 147 3.39 -4.85 1.21
C ASN A 147 3.65 -4.08 2.52
N ILE A 148 4.07 -4.79 3.56
CA ILE A 148 4.65 -4.24 4.80
C ILE A 148 6.03 -4.89 5.00
N HIS A 149 7.09 -4.09 5.13
CA HIS A 149 8.47 -4.56 5.19
C HIS A 149 9.01 -4.71 6.60
N ASN A 150 10.08 -5.48 6.76
CA ASN A 150 10.76 -5.69 8.04
C ASN A 150 11.64 -4.48 8.40
N HIS A 151 11.01 -3.34 8.69
CA HIS A 151 11.71 -2.14 9.12
C HIS A 151 12.45 -2.34 10.45
N GLU A 152 11.93 -3.20 11.33
CA GLU A 152 12.56 -3.54 12.61
C GLU A 152 13.98 -4.11 12.42
N ASN A 153 14.20 -4.92 11.38
CA ASN A 153 15.52 -5.44 11.04
C ASN A 153 16.53 -4.30 10.72
N VAL A 154 16.07 -3.24 10.04
CA VAL A 154 16.89 -2.05 9.78
C VAL A 154 17.19 -1.31 11.07
N LEU A 155 16.23 -1.18 11.99
CA LEU A 155 16.45 -0.53 13.29
C LEU A 155 17.50 -1.26 14.13
N LYS A 156 17.47 -2.60 14.11
CA LYS A 156 18.36 -3.47 14.90
C LYS A 156 19.75 -3.64 14.30
N LYS A 157 19.89 -3.67 12.97
CA LYS A 157 21.15 -4.01 12.28
C LYS A 157 21.75 -2.84 11.51
N GLY A 158 20.93 -1.89 11.08
CA GLY A 158 21.28 -0.91 10.05
C GLY A 158 21.48 -1.58 8.69
N PHE A 159 21.55 -0.78 7.62
CA PHE A 159 21.79 -1.33 6.29
C PHE A 159 23.17 -1.99 6.14
N LEU A 160 24.18 -1.54 6.89
CA LEU A 160 25.50 -2.18 6.86
C LEU A 160 25.49 -3.58 7.50
N GLY A 161 24.68 -3.79 8.54
CA GLY A 161 24.52 -5.15 9.11
C GLY A 161 23.80 -6.09 8.15
N ILE A 162 22.75 -5.64 7.46
CA ILE A 162 22.05 -6.46 6.44
C ILE A 162 22.99 -6.79 5.27
N LYS A 163 23.85 -5.83 4.87
CA LYS A 163 24.90 -6.06 3.88
C LYS A 163 25.86 -7.16 4.32
N GLU A 164 26.37 -7.10 5.55
CA GLU A 164 27.29 -8.10 6.11
C GLU A 164 26.64 -9.50 6.13
N GLU A 165 25.39 -9.62 6.56
CA GLU A 165 24.64 -10.89 6.50
C GLU A 165 24.53 -11.45 5.07
N THR A 166 24.38 -10.57 4.09
CA THR A 166 24.33 -10.94 2.68
C THR A 166 25.69 -11.42 2.16
N GLU A 167 26.79 -10.77 2.57
CA GLU A 167 28.16 -11.20 2.25
C GLU A 167 28.47 -12.58 2.84
N GLU A 168 28.09 -12.81 4.10
CA GLU A 168 28.19 -14.13 4.75
C GLU A 168 27.35 -15.18 4.01
N ARG A 169 26.17 -14.80 3.52
CA ARG A 169 25.32 -15.70 2.74
C ARG A 169 25.96 -16.09 1.41
N ILE A 170 26.57 -15.16 0.68
CA ILE A 170 27.31 -15.45 -0.55
C ILE A 170 28.50 -16.38 -0.26
N ALA A 171 29.25 -16.12 0.80
CA ALA A 171 30.42 -16.92 1.17
C ALA A 171 30.08 -18.39 1.50
N ARG A 172 28.83 -18.68 1.87
CA ARG A 172 28.31 -20.03 2.11
C ARG A 172 27.84 -20.77 0.86
N LEU A 173 27.79 -20.15 -0.32
CA LEU A 173 27.37 -20.81 -1.56
C LEU A 173 28.45 -21.74 -2.11
N ASP A 174 28.04 -22.94 -2.53
CA ASP A 174 28.88 -23.79 -3.37
C ASP A 174 28.70 -23.39 -4.84
N LEU A 175 29.64 -22.61 -5.38
CA LEU A 175 29.55 -22.12 -6.75
C LEU A 175 29.77 -23.20 -7.83
N ALA A 176 30.11 -24.43 -7.44
CA ALA A 176 30.10 -25.58 -8.36
C ALA A 176 28.68 -26.08 -8.65
N ASP A 177 27.70 -25.77 -7.77
CA ASP A 177 26.28 -26.02 -8.00
C ASP A 177 25.68 -24.88 -8.87
N PRO A 178 25.16 -25.19 -10.07
CA PRO A 178 24.52 -24.20 -10.94
C PRO A 178 23.38 -23.42 -10.26
N ASP A 179 22.59 -24.07 -9.40
CA ASP A 179 21.45 -23.42 -8.72
C ASP A 179 21.93 -22.46 -7.63
N ALA A 180 23.04 -22.78 -6.97
CA ALA A 180 23.70 -21.90 -6.02
C ALA A 180 24.37 -20.71 -6.74
N ALA A 181 25.07 -20.96 -7.85
CA ALA A 181 25.70 -19.92 -8.66
C ALA A 181 24.67 -18.92 -9.23
N ALA A 182 23.48 -19.39 -9.60
CA ALA A 182 22.40 -18.55 -10.13
C ALA A 182 21.88 -17.49 -9.13
N LYS A 183 22.12 -17.67 -7.82
CA LYS A 183 21.69 -16.75 -6.75
C LYS A 183 22.60 -15.54 -6.58
N VAL A 184 23.85 -15.65 -7.05
CA VAL A 184 24.89 -14.63 -6.83
C VAL A 184 24.48 -13.24 -7.33
N PRO A 185 23.92 -13.06 -8.55
CA PRO A 185 23.57 -11.73 -9.05
C PRO A 185 22.54 -10.99 -8.17
N PHE A 186 21.59 -11.73 -7.57
CA PHE A 186 20.62 -11.14 -6.64
C PHE A 186 21.30 -10.70 -5.35
N LEU A 187 22.11 -11.56 -4.73
CA LEU A 187 22.78 -11.27 -3.46
C LEU A 187 23.80 -10.12 -3.60
N GLU A 188 24.57 -10.09 -4.70
CA GLU A 188 25.47 -8.97 -5.01
C GLU A 188 24.68 -7.66 -5.23
N GLY A 189 23.50 -7.77 -5.86
CA GLY A 189 22.55 -6.68 -5.96
C GLY A 189 22.15 -6.15 -4.58
N VAL A 190 21.78 -7.04 -3.65
CA VAL A 190 21.38 -6.67 -2.29
C VAL A 190 22.53 -5.95 -1.58
N ILE A 191 23.76 -6.46 -1.67
CA ILE A 191 24.95 -5.79 -1.11
C ILE A 191 25.10 -4.37 -1.64
N MET A 192 24.96 -4.21 -2.96
CA MET A 192 25.05 -2.89 -3.61
C MET A 192 23.94 -1.95 -3.14
N ALA A 193 22.71 -2.46 -3.04
CA ALA A 193 21.56 -1.70 -2.60
C ALA A 193 21.70 -1.27 -1.13
N MET A 194 22.03 -2.19 -0.23
CA MET A 194 22.24 -1.91 1.20
C MET A 194 23.38 -0.91 1.42
N LYS A 195 24.48 -1.05 0.66
CA LYS A 195 25.59 -0.06 0.70
C LYS A 195 25.11 1.33 0.31
N ALA A 196 24.37 1.46 -0.79
CA ALA A 196 23.87 2.76 -1.22
C ALA A 196 22.82 3.32 -0.24
N ALA A 197 21.90 2.48 0.24
CA ALA A 197 20.90 2.87 1.23
C ALA A 197 21.53 3.38 2.53
N ALA A 198 22.66 2.81 2.98
CA ALA A 198 23.42 3.31 4.13
C ALA A 198 23.94 4.75 3.95
N GLU A 199 24.18 5.20 2.71
CA GLU A 199 24.74 6.52 2.41
C GLU A 199 23.71 7.66 2.58
N ILE A 200 22.40 7.36 2.62
CA ILE A 200 21.34 8.39 2.67
C ILE A 200 21.48 9.30 3.89
N GLY A 201 21.81 8.73 5.05
CA GLY A 201 22.01 9.47 6.29
C GLY A 201 23.13 10.51 6.16
N ALA A 202 24.28 10.12 5.62
CA ALA A 202 25.41 11.02 5.40
C ALA A 202 25.07 12.19 4.46
N ARG A 203 24.23 11.96 3.45
CA ARG A 203 23.74 13.02 2.54
C ARG A 203 22.89 14.05 3.31
N PHE A 204 21.93 13.59 4.10
CA PHE A 204 21.10 14.48 4.92
C PHE A 204 21.89 15.17 6.05
N ALA A 205 22.87 14.49 6.64
CA ALA A 205 23.74 15.09 7.65
C ALA A 205 24.60 16.21 7.06
N THR A 206 25.15 16.01 5.87
CA THR A 206 25.87 17.06 5.12
C THR A 206 24.93 18.23 4.84
N LYS A 207 23.72 17.96 4.34
CA LYS A 207 22.75 19.00 4.03
C LYS A 207 22.34 19.82 5.26
N ALA A 208 22.12 19.16 6.39
CA ALA A 208 21.79 19.83 7.65
C ALA A 208 22.92 20.78 8.10
N ARG A 209 24.19 20.35 7.99
CA ARG A 209 25.36 21.19 8.30
C ARG A 209 25.55 22.36 7.35
N GLU A 210 25.16 22.23 6.07
CA GLU A 210 25.13 23.35 5.14
C GLU A 210 24.13 24.42 5.61
N LEU A 211 22.91 24.01 5.96
CA LEU A 211 21.86 24.91 6.43
C LEU A 211 22.23 25.65 7.72
N VAL A 212 22.99 25.02 8.62
CA VAL A 212 23.49 25.68 9.85
C VAL A 212 24.31 26.94 9.55
N LYS A 213 25.01 27.01 8.40
CA LYS A 213 25.86 28.16 8.04
C LYS A 213 25.06 29.41 7.72
N GLU A 214 23.82 29.24 7.24
CA GLU A 214 22.92 30.30 6.80
C GLU A 214 21.77 30.55 7.78
N GLU A 215 21.62 29.69 8.80
CA GLU A 215 20.61 29.82 9.84
C GLU A 215 21.02 30.93 10.83
N GLU A 216 20.06 31.73 11.29
CA GLU A 216 20.28 32.79 12.29
C GLU A 216 19.72 32.37 13.64
N ASP A 217 18.65 31.57 13.68
CA ASP A 217 18.01 31.14 14.92
C ASP A 217 18.83 30.05 15.63
N GLU A 218 19.31 30.35 16.84
CA GLU A 218 20.18 29.45 17.61
C GLU A 218 19.49 28.13 18.00
N LYS A 219 18.17 28.16 18.25
CA LYS A 219 17.41 26.95 18.52
C LYS A 219 17.39 26.06 17.28
N ARG A 220 17.11 26.62 16.11
CA ARG A 220 17.08 25.89 14.84
C ARG A 220 18.46 25.38 14.44
N LYS A 221 19.54 26.12 14.69
CA LYS A 221 20.92 25.61 14.52
C LYS A 221 21.15 24.36 15.35
N SER A 222 20.76 24.38 16.63
CA SER A 222 20.90 23.23 17.52
C SER A 222 20.12 22.01 17.00
N GLU A 223 18.89 22.23 16.52
CA GLU A 223 18.08 21.19 15.89
C GLU A 223 18.73 20.61 14.63
N LEU A 224 19.24 21.45 13.72
CA LEU A 224 19.93 21.01 12.51
C LEU A 224 21.20 20.22 12.82
N LEU A 225 21.97 20.62 13.84
CA LEU A 225 23.12 19.86 14.31
C LEU A 225 22.71 18.52 14.93
N ARG A 226 21.58 18.48 15.65
CA ARG A 226 21.00 17.23 16.18
C ARG A 226 20.56 16.31 15.04
N ILE A 227 19.89 16.83 14.02
CA ILE A 227 19.54 16.09 12.79
C ILE A 227 20.80 15.54 12.13
N ALA A 228 21.86 16.35 11.98
CA ALA A 228 23.11 15.90 11.39
C ALA A 228 23.72 14.73 12.17
N LYS A 229 23.78 14.82 13.50
CA LYS A 229 24.29 13.77 14.37
C LYS A 229 23.47 12.47 14.28
N ILE A 230 22.15 12.57 14.18
CA ILE A 230 21.27 11.42 14.00
C ILE A 230 21.54 10.77 12.64
N CYS A 231 21.54 11.56 11.57
CA CYS A 231 21.74 11.08 10.21
C CYS A 231 23.16 10.57 9.93
N ASP A 232 24.18 10.99 10.69
CA ASP A 232 25.51 10.36 10.64
C ASP A 232 25.48 8.91 11.12
N ARG A 233 24.52 8.55 12.00
CA ARG A 233 24.37 7.22 12.57
C ARG A 233 23.43 6.36 11.75
N VAL A 234 22.19 6.83 11.54
CA VAL A 234 21.12 6.07 10.91
C VAL A 234 20.85 6.53 9.47
N PRO A 235 20.49 5.61 8.55
CA PRO A 235 20.16 4.20 8.75
C PRO A 235 21.34 3.24 8.49
N ALA A 236 22.57 3.75 8.37
CA ALA A 236 23.75 2.91 8.14
C ALA A 236 23.98 1.89 9.27
N HIS A 237 23.77 2.33 10.52
CA HIS A 237 23.98 1.53 11.73
C HIS A 237 22.70 1.41 12.56
N PRO A 238 22.65 0.49 13.55
CA PRO A 238 21.51 0.34 14.43
C PRO A 238 21.14 1.64 15.16
N ALA A 239 19.85 1.89 15.27
CA ALA A 239 19.29 2.97 16.07
C ALA A 239 19.53 2.70 17.57
N ARG A 240 19.66 3.76 18.37
CA ARG A 240 19.89 3.67 19.83
C ARG A 240 18.90 4.46 20.66
N THR A 241 18.19 5.38 20.04
CA THR A 241 17.21 6.29 20.67
C THR A 241 15.93 6.28 19.85
N PHE A 242 14.83 6.77 20.42
CA PHE A 242 13.56 6.88 19.72
C PHE A 242 13.66 7.76 18.47
N TYR A 243 14.38 8.88 18.57
CA TYR A 243 14.57 9.78 17.43
C TYR A 243 15.44 9.15 16.34
N GLU A 244 16.52 8.43 16.70
CA GLU A 244 17.28 7.64 15.72
C GLU A 244 16.40 6.56 15.07
N ALA A 245 15.55 5.87 15.84
CA ALA A 245 14.68 4.82 15.34
C ALA A 245 13.63 5.35 14.36
N LEU A 246 12.94 6.45 14.72
CA LEU A 246 11.93 7.07 13.86
C LEU A 246 12.53 7.58 12.54
N GLN A 247 13.70 8.22 12.59
CA GLN A 247 14.40 8.69 11.38
C GLN A 247 14.93 7.52 10.54
N SER A 248 15.45 6.46 11.17
CA SER A 248 15.93 5.25 10.47
C SER A 248 14.79 4.53 9.76
N TYR A 249 13.65 4.37 10.44
CA TYR A 249 12.43 3.84 9.86
C TYR A 249 11.99 4.69 8.66
N TYR A 250 11.93 6.02 8.81
CA TYR A 250 11.46 6.90 7.74
C TYR A 250 12.37 6.84 6.51
N PHE A 251 13.70 6.74 6.69
CA PHE A 251 14.61 6.47 5.58
C PHE A 251 14.37 5.09 4.94
N SER A 252 14.16 4.06 5.75
CA SER A 252 13.86 2.71 5.23
C SER A 252 12.59 2.71 4.38
N TYR A 253 11.54 3.40 4.85
CA TYR A 253 10.27 3.54 4.16
C TYR A 253 10.37 4.38 2.87
N LEU A 254 10.96 5.58 2.93
CA LEU A 254 10.99 6.47 1.75
C LEU A 254 11.83 5.89 0.60
N LEU A 255 12.85 5.10 0.90
CA LEU A 255 13.71 4.48 -0.11
C LEU A 255 12.96 3.42 -0.94
N LEU A 256 11.87 2.84 -0.43
CA LEU A 256 11.00 1.96 -1.21
C LEU A 256 10.42 2.70 -2.42
N TYR A 257 9.98 3.95 -2.22
CA TYR A 257 9.48 4.84 -3.29
C TYR A 257 10.56 5.31 -4.27
N TRP A 258 11.83 5.17 -3.91
CA TRP A 258 12.96 5.49 -4.79
C TRP A 258 13.37 4.28 -5.64
N GLU A 259 13.19 3.07 -5.15
CA GLU A 259 13.38 1.86 -5.95
C GLU A 259 12.30 1.73 -7.03
N VAL A 260 11.04 1.83 -6.60
CA VAL A 260 9.86 1.65 -7.43
C VAL A 260 8.81 2.70 -7.10
N ILE A 261 8.01 3.08 -8.10
CA ILE A 261 6.83 3.93 -7.88
C ILE A 261 5.63 3.03 -8.00
N PRO A 262 5.03 2.62 -6.88
CA PRO A 262 4.02 1.59 -6.96
C PRO A 262 2.67 2.17 -7.38
N SER A 263 1.78 1.31 -7.89
CA SER A 263 0.39 1.68 -8.17
C SER A 263 -0.50 1.75 -6.92
N LEU A 264 -0.05 1.17 -5.80
CA LEU A 264 -0.62 1.31 -4.46
C LEU A 264 0.54 1.54 -3.47
N GLY A 265 0.35 2.35 -2.44
CA GLY A 265 1.43 2.72 -1.53
C GLY A 265 1.98 1.55 -0.70
N PHE A 266 3.03 1.83 0.08
CA PHE A 266 3.60 0.89 1.03
C PHE A 266 2.98 1.07 2.41
N SER A 267 2.59 -0.01 3.06
CA SER A 267 1.98 0.06 4.39
C SER A 267 3.08 0.01 5.46
N GLN A 268 2.83 0.67 6.59
CA GLN A 268 3.84 0.92 7.60
C GLN A 268 3.81 -0.10 8.74
N GLY A 269 2.68 -0.81 8.85
CA GLY A 269 2.47 -1.84 9.85
C GLY A 269 2.38 -1.29 11.27
N ARG A 270 2.72 -2.14 12.24
CA ARG A 270 2.53 -1.89 13.68
C ARG A 270 3.63 -1.00 14.27
N MET A 271 3.62 0.27 13.90
CA MET A 271 4.65 1.26 14.30
C MET A 271 4.79 1.40 15.80
N ASP A 272 3.68 1.28 16.53
CA ASP A 272 3.66 1.30 17.99
C ASP A 272 4.36 0.10 18.63
N GLN A 273 4.66 -0.97 17.89
CA GLN A 273 5.36 -2.14 18.43
C GLN A 273 6.87 -2.07 18.17
N TYR A 274 7.29 -1.91 16.91
CA TYR A 274 8.73 -1.97 16.59
C TYR A 274 9.51 -0.70 16.98
N LEU A 275 8.83 0.43 17.22
CA LEU A 275 9.46 1.64 17.77
C LEU A 275 9.44 1.69 19.31
N TYR A 276 8.57 0.92 19.96
CA TYR A 276 8.35 1.00 21.41
C TYR A 276 9.60 0.76 22.26
N PRO A 277 10.48 -0.23 21.97
CA PRO A 277 11.68 -0.45 22.77
C PRO A 277 12.58 0.78 22.87
N TYR A 278 12.62 1.60 21.81
CA TYR A 278 13.42 2.82 21.77
C TYR A 278 12.77 3.96 22.55
N TYR A 279 11.45 4.10 22.42
CA TYR A 279 10.66 5.06 23.22
C TYR A 279 10.77 4.76 24.71
N GLU A 280 10.51 3.51 25.10
CA GLU A 280 10.51 3.08 26.50
C GLU A 280 11.88 3.30 27.16
N SER A 281 12.97 2.96 26.46
CA SER A 281 14.32 3.18 26.98
C SER A 281 14.65 4.67 27.13
N ASP A 282 14.29 5.50 26.15
CA ASP A 282 14.55 6.94 26.20
C ASP A 282 13.77 7.64 27.33
N ILE A 283 12.50 7.26 27.57
CA ILE A 283 11.70 7.78 28.68
C ILE A 283 12.30 7.35 30.01
N ARG A 284 12.64 6.06 30.17
CA ARG A 284 13.23 5.53 31.41
C ARG A 284 14.58 6.19 31.74
N GLU A 285 15.38 6.49 30.73
CA GLU A 285 16.70 7.11 30.89
C GLU A 285 16.64 8.65 30.94
N GLY A 286 15.45 9.25 30.80
CA GLY A 286 15.27 10.70 30.80
C GLY A 286 15.92 11.40 29.60
N ARG A 287 16.10 10.72 28.47
CA ARG A 287 16.68 11.28 27.25
C ARG A 287 15.71 12.17 26.48
N ILE A 288 14.42 11.86 26.57
CA ILE A 288 13.32 12.63 26.02
C ILE A 288 12.17 12.65 27.03
N THR A 289 11.32 13.65 26.92
CA THR A 289 10.01 13.72 27.57
C THR A 289 8.92 13.14 26.68
N LYS A 290 7.74 12.85 27.26
CA LYS A 290 6.56 12.43 26.49
C LYS A 290 6.15 13.48 25.44
N ASP A 291 6.23 14.76 25.79
CA ASP A 291 5.89 15.86 24.88
C ASP A 291 6.87 15.97 23.71
N GLU A 292 8.17 15.77 23.95
CA GLU A 292 9.16 15.70 22.87
C GLU A 292 8.96 14.47 21.97
N ALA A 293 8.57 13.32 22.53
CA ALA A 293 8.23 12.14 21.76
C ALA A 293 6.99 12.37 20.88
N GLN A 294 5.95 13.02 21.44
CA GLN A 294 4.74 13.39 20.70
C GLN A 294 5.07 14.35 19.54
N GLU A 295 5.87 15.41 19.77
CA GLU A 295 6.24 16.35 18.70
C GLU A 295 7.02 15.64 17.57
N LEU A 296 7.87 14.66 17.89
CA LEU A 296 8.56 13.85 16.89
C LEU A 296 7.59 13.00 16.05
N ILE A 297 6.60 12.37 16.69
CA ILE A 297 5.55 11.59 16.01
C ILE A 297 4.73 12.52 15.10
N ASP A 298 4.33 13.69 15.58
CA ASP A 298 3.57 14.68 14.80
C ASP A 298 4.38 15.14 13.57
N CYS A 299 5.67 15.44 13.77
CA CYS A 299 6.58 15.84 12.69
C CYS A 299 6.77 14.71 11.66
N TYR A 300 6.82 13.46 12.11
CA TYR A 300 6.86 12.30 11.24
C TYR A 300 5.56 12.15 10.42
N LEU A 301 4.39 12.25 11.06
CA LEU A 301 3.10 12.17 10.38
C LEU A 301 2.98 13.25 9.31
N LEU A 302 3.44 14.48 9.59
CA LEU A 302 3.54 15.56 8.61
C LEU A 302 4.48 15.19 7.45
N ALA A 303 5.66 14.63 7.74
CA ALA A 303 6.59 14.19 6.70
C ALA A 303 6.02 13.03 5.86
N GLY A 304 5.27 12.11 6.46
CA GLY A 304 4.55 11.04 5.79
C GLY A 304 3.47 11.54 4.81
N ASN A 305 2.97 12.76 4.99
CA ASN A 305 2.05 13.40 4.03
C ASN A 305 2.76 14.03 2.83
N TYR A 306 4.10 14.12 2.82
CA TYR A 306 4.86 14.71 1.71
C TYR A 306 4.96 13.79 0.48
N GLU A 307 4.20 12.69 0.49
CA GLU A 307 4.01 11.78 -0.63
C GLU A 307 3.41 12.49 -1.86
N GLY A 308 3.90 12.15 -3.06
CA GLY A 308 3.35 12.69 -4.31
C GLY A 308 1.93 12.19 -4.58
N GLU A 309 1.14 12.93 -5.36
CA GLU A 309 -0.27 12.57 -5.63
C GLU A 309 -0.46 11.12 -6.15
N LEU A 310 0.51 10.58 -6.89
CA LEU A 310 0.48 9.19 -7.39
C LEU A 310 0.89 8.11 -6.36
N THR A 311 1.34 8.49 -5.17
CA THR A 311 1.78 7.57 -4.10
C THR A 311 0.83 7.54 -2.89
N THR A 312 -0.17 8.42 -2.86
CA THR A 312 -0.97 8.77 -1.67
C THR A 312 -2.06 7.77 -1.24
N SER A 313 -2.28 6.66 -1.96
CA SER A 313 -3.37 5.73 -1.62
C SER A 313 -2.87 4.47 -0.89
N GLY A 314 -3.36 4.25 0.33
CA GLY A 314 -3.29 2.95 1.02
C GLY A 314 -1.96 2.70 1.74
N THR A 315 -1.56 3.59 2.64
CA THR A 315 -0.34 3.43 3.47
C THR A 315 -0.66 3.37 4.97
N PRO A 316 -1.46 2.39 5.44
CA PRO A 316 -1.86 2.31 6.83
C PRO A 316 -0.66 2.14 7.76
N MET A 317 -0.63 3.00 8.76
CA MET A 317 -0.03 2.79 10.05
C MET A 317 -1.02 2.05 10.94
N THR A 318 -0.54 1.07 11.68
CA THR A 318 -1.38 0.25 12.57
C THR A 318 -0.93 0.41 14.02
N VAL A 319 -1.90 0.42 14.93
CA VAL A 319 -1.67 0.41 16.39
C VAL A 319 -2.58 -0.58 17.11
N GLY A 320 -2.22 -0.95 18.33
CA GLY A 320 -2.98 -1.84 19.19
C GLY A 320 -2.89 -3.31 18.77
N GLY A 321 -3.95 -4.07 19.02
CA GLY A 321 -4.03 -5.50 18.71
C GLY A 321 -3.40 -6.38 19.77
N VAL A 322 -3.01 -7.60 19.39
CA VAL A 322 -2.40 -8.57 20.31
C VAL A 322 -0.92 -8.80 20.02
N LYS A 323 -0.14 -9.17 21.04
CA LYS A 323 1.25 -9.62 20.91
C LYS A 323 1.28 -11.07 20.41
N ALA A 324 2.45 -11.54 20.01
CA ALA A 324 2.73 -12.95 19.68
C ALA A 324 2.16 -13.95 20.70
N ASN A 325 2.28 -13.64 22.00
CA ASN A 325 1.78 -14.47 23.10
C ASN A 325 0.25 -14.37 23.34
N GLY A 326 -0.45 -13.48 22.63
CA GLY A 326 -1.90 -13.27 22.72
C GLY A 326 -2.35 -12.23 23.74
N GLN A 327 -1.44 -11.61 24.49
CA GLN A 327 -1.77 -10.48 25.37
C GLN A 327 -2.02 -9.21 24.56
N ASP A 328 -2.78 -8.27 25.12
CA ASP A 328 -2.94 -6.92 24.57
C ASP A 328 -1.58 -6.26 24.27
N ALA A 329 -1.51 -5.59 23.12
CA ALA A 329 -0.32 -4.92 22.60
C ALA A 329 -0.35 -3.40 22.81
N THR A 330 -1.41 -2.86 23.41
CA THR A 330 -1.55 -1.44 23.70
C THR A 330 -0.37 -0.93 24.52
N ASN A 331 0.16 0.22 24.14
CA ASN A 331 1.23 0.90 24.84
C ASN A 331 1.14 2.43 24.63
N ASP A 332 2.05 3.19 25.25
CA ASP A 332 2.07 4.66 25.15
C ASP A 332 2.07 5.16 23.69
N LEU A 333 2.82 4.51 22.79
CA LEU A 333 2.87 4.91 21.38
C LEU A 333 1.54 4.69 20.66
N SER A 334 0.74 3.67 21.06
CA SER A 334 -0.60 3.46 20.51
C SER A 334 -1.47 4.71 20.69
N TYR A 335 -1.41 5.33 21.88
CA TYR A 335 -2.11 6.60 22.16
C TYR A 335 -1.49 7.78 21.41
N MET A 336 -0.16 7.88 21.40
CA MET A 336 0.54 9.02 20.79
C MET A 336 0.36 9.09 19.27
N PHE A 337 0.27 7.95 18.58
CA PHE A 337 -0.04 7.91 17.15
C PHE A 337 -1.49 8.32 16.87
N ILE A 338 -2.46 7.89 17.68
CA ILE A 338 -3.85 8.38 17.56
C ILE A 338 -3.89 9.90 17.77
N GLU A 339 -3.23 10.41 18.83
CA GLU A 339 -3.14 11.84 19.11
C GLU A 339 -2.47 12.61 17.95
N GLY A 340 -1.38 12.10 17.38
CA GLY A 340 -0.70 12.78 16.28
C GLY A 340 -1.55 12.86 15.01
N VAL A 341 -2.40 11.88 14.75
CA VAL A 341 -3.40 11.96 13.66
C VAL A 341 -4.47 13.02 14.01
N MET A 342 -4.89 13.12 15.27
CA MET A 342 -5.80 14.17 15.74
C MET A 342 -5.18 15.58 15.64
N HIS A 343 -3.87 15.73 15.87
CA HIS A 343 -3.10 16.98 15.73
C HIS A 343 -2.97 17.40 14.26
N THR A 344 -2.59 16.48 13.39
CA THR A 344 -2.30 16.80 11.98
C THR A 344 -3.58 16.96 11.15
N ARG A 345 -4.59 16.11 11.35
CA ARG A 345 -5.83 16.07 10.55
C ARG A 345 -5.57 16.11 9.05
N LEU A 346 -4.53 15.41 8.62
CA LEU A 346 -4.17 15.30 7.21
C LEU A 346 -4.69 13.97 6.62
N PRO A 347 -4.82 13.86 5.29
CA PRO A 347 -5.39 12.67 4.65
C PRO A 347 -4.59 11.37 4.85
N GLY A 348 -3.29 11.44 5.11
CA GLY A 348 -2.42 10.29 5.33
C GLY A 348 -1.40 10.51 6.45
N PRO A 349 -0.50 9.53 6.72
CA PRO A 349 -0.81 8.11 6.54
C PRO A 349 -2.13 7.74 7.23
N TRP A 350 -2.77 6.66 6.77
CA TRP A 350 -4.01 6.19 7.42
C TRP A 350 -3.69 5.51 8.74
N LEU A 351 -4.60 5.60 9.70
CA LEU A 351 -4.47 4.89 10.96
C LEU A 351 -5.49 3.75 11.05
N SER A 352 -4.98 2.55 11.29
CA SER A 352 -5.78 1.37 11.64
C SER A 352 -5.59 1.05 13.12
N VAL A 353 -6.69 0.82 13.83
CA VAL A 353 -6.69 0.36 15.22
C VAL A 353 -7.16 -1.09 15.23
N LEU A 354 -6.28 -1.99 15.66
CA LEU A 354 -6.59 -3.41 15.83
C LEU A 354 -7.38 -3.60 17.13
N VAL A 355 -8.68 -3.83 16.99
CA VAL A 355 -9.65 -4.01 18.08
C VAL A 355 -9.78 -5.48 18.42
N HIS A 356 -9.69 -5.82 19.70
CA HIS A 356 -9.94 -7.17 20.22
C HIS A 356 -10.67 -7.11 21.56
N ASN A 357 -11.23 -8.24 21.98
CA ASN A 357 -12.09 -8.32 23.17
C ASN A 357 -11.43 -7.99 24.53
N GLN A 358 -10.11 -7.87 24.57
CA GLN A 358 -9.31 -7.63 25.78
C GLN A 358 -8.56 -6.31 25.72
N MET A 359 -8.83 -5.47 24.71
CA MET A 359 -8.15 -4.18 24.60
C MET A 359 -8.61 -3.23 25.73
N PRO A 360 -7.78 -2.28 26.17
CA PRO A 360 -8.19 -1.25 27.09
C PRO A 360 -9.32 -0.36 26.52
N ASP A 361 -10.36 -0.11 27.32
CA ASP A 361 -11.51 0.72 26.94
C ASP A 361 -11.08 2.15 26.56
N ASP A 362 -10.08 2.69 27.24
CA ASP A 362 -9.53 4.03 27.00
C ASP A 362 -8.89 4.17 25.62
N LEU A 363 -8.21 3.16 25.10
CA LEU A 363 -7.70 3.17 23.73
C LEU A 363 -8.84 3.19 22.71
N LEU A 364 -9.89 2.38 22.92
CA LEU A 364 -11.06 2.36 22.04
C LEU A 364 -11.79 3.72 22.07
N ILE A 365 -11.96 4.30 23.26
CA ILE A 365 -12.54 5.63 23.43
C ILE A 365 -11.70 6.69 22.70
N LYS A 366 -10.36 6.64 22.80
CA LYS A 366 -9.46 7.56 22.09
C LYS A 366 -9.59 7.43 20.57
N ALA A 367 -9.71 6.20 20.05
CA ALA A 367 -9.98 5.96 18.64
C ALA A 367 -11.36 6.51 18.19
N CYS A 368 -12.40 6.38 19.02
CA CYS A 368 -13.71 7.00 18.77
C CYS A 368 -13.65 8.54 18.82
N GLN A 369 -12.83 9.13 19.69
CA GLN A 369 -12.59 10.57 19.71
C GLN A 369 -11.96 11.05 18.39
N LEU A 370 -10.97 10.33 17.86
CA LEU A 370 -10.43 10.60 16.52
C LEU A 370 -11.55 10.53 15.44
N CYS A 371 -12.39 9.50 15.48
CA CYS A 371 -13.54 9.37 14.58
C CYS A 371 -14.50 10.57 14.63
N SER A 372 -14.75 11.08 15.83
CA SER A 372 -15.63 12.25 16.03
C SER A 372 -15.12 13.55 15.39
N LEU A 373 -13.84 13.60 14.97
CA LEU A 373 -13.28 14.75 14.25
C LEU A 373 -13.71 14.82 12.78
N GLY A 374 -14.39 13.79 12.25
CA GLY A 374 -14.95 13.81 10.89
C GLY A 374 -13.90 13.68 9.77
N THR A 375 -12.70 13.19 10.08
CA THR A 375 -11.63 12.98 9.08
C THR A 375 -11.74 11.64 8.34
N GLY A 376 -12.69 10.79 8.74
CA GLY A 376 -12.84 9.41 8.22
C GLY A 376 -11.87 8.40 8.85
N GLN A 377 -11.03 8.81 9.81
CA GLN A 377 -10.13 7.95 10.56
C GLN A 377 -10.66 7.67 11.98
N PRO A 378 -10.22 6.60 12.67
CA PRO A 378 -9.38 5.51 12.16
C PRO A 378 -10.19 4.43 11.47
N GLN A 379 -9.49 3.49 10.83
CA GLN A 379 -10.06 2.20 10.47
C GLN A 379 -10.11 1.30 11.72
N PHE A 380 -11.31 0.88 12.11
CA PHE A 380 -11.47 -0.13 13.17
C PHE A 380 -11.36 -1.52 12.57
N VAL A 381 -10.36 -2.28 12.97
CA VAL A 381 -10.05 -3.60 12.43
C VAL A 381 -10.23 -4.65 13.49
N ASN A 382 -11.13 -5.61 13.29
CA ASN A 382 -11.31 -6.72 14.22
C ASN A 382 -10.10 -7.68 14.16
N ASN A 383 -9.25 -7.64 15.18
CA ASN A 383 -8.03 -8.43 15.23
C ASN A 383 -8.32 -9.93 15.37
N ASP A 384 -9.37 -10.32 16.09
CA ASP A 384 -9.74 -11.74 16.29
C ASP A 384 -10.11 -12.40 14.96
N VAL A 385 -10.85 -11.69 14.11
CA VAL A 385 -11.18 -12.11 12.74
C VAL A 385 -9.92 -12.13 11.86
N MET A 386 -9.08 -11.10 11.96
CA MET A 386 -7.81 -11.04 11.20
C MET A 386 -6.91 -12.24 11.52
N VAL A 387 -6.74 -12.60 12.80
CA VAL A 387 -5.96 -13.79 13.21
C VAL A 387 -6.57 -15.05 12.60
N SER A 388 -7.89 -15.18 12.66
CA SER A 388 -8.60 -16.34 12.11
C SER A 388 -8.42 -16.44 10.59
N GLN A 389 -8.45 -15.31 9.87
CA GLN A 389 -8.20 -15.26 8.43
C GLN A 389 -6.75 -15.60 8.07
N ALA A 390 -5.77 -15.11 8.84
CA ALA A 390 -4.37 -15.45 8.65
C ALA A 390 -4.15 -16.97 8.77
N LEU A 391 -4.73 -17.60 9.79
CA LEU A 391 -4.66 -19.06 9.97
C LEU A 391 -5.39 -19.82 8.85
N ALA A 392 -6.54 -19.31 8.41
CA ALA A 392 -7.32 -19.89 7.31
C ALA A 392 -6.61 -19.82 5.95
N ARG A 393 -5.59 -18.96 5.80
CA ARG A 393 -4.77 -18.85 4.59
C ARG A 393 -4.04 -20.17 4.26
N GLY A 394 -3.83 -21.05 5.23
CA GLY A 394 -3.22 -22.36 5.02
C GLY A 394 -1.80 -22.27 4.42
N SER A 395 -1.50 -23.14 3.45
CA SER A 395 -0.21 -23.17 2.74
C SER A 395 -0.37 -22.78 1.27
N MET A 396 -0.65 -21.51 1.00
CA MET A 396 -0.74 -20.95 -0.37
C MET A 396 0.63 -20.56 -0.97
N GLY A 397 1.72 -20.89 -0.28
CA GLY A 397 3.11 -20.61 -0.66
C GLY A 397 3.97 -20.35 0.60
N GLY A 398 5.04 -21.11 0.77
CA GLY A 398 5.78 -21.15 2.05
C GLY A 398 5.13 -22.07 3.09
N PRO A 399 5.55 -22.00 4.37
CA PRO A 399 4.98 -22.81 5.43
C PRO A 399 3.57 -22.32 5.81
N THR A 400 2.84 -23.14 6.58
CA THR A 400 1.58 -22.71 7.19
C THR A 400 1.83 -21.58 8.18
N ILE A 401 0.98 -20.56 8.16
CA ILE A 401 1.10 -19.42 9.08
C ILE A 401 0.94 -19.91 10.52
N SER A 402 1.93 -19.63 11.35
CA SER A 402 1.90 -19.96 12.78
C SER A 402 0.91 -19.03 13.51
N LEU A 403 0.43 -19.46 14.69
CA LEU A 403 -0.41 -18.60 15.52
C LEU A 403 0.31 -17.32 15.97
N GLU A 404 1.61 -17.41 16.21
CA GLU A 404 2.45 -16.26 16.55
C GLU A 404 2.49 -15.23 15.41
N ASP A 405 2.71 -15.68 14.18
CA ASP A 405 2.72 -14.80 13.01
C ASP A 405 1.32 -14.26 12.72
N ALA A 406 0.28 -15.09 12.82
CA ALA A 406 -1.11 -14.66 12.64
C ALA A 406 -1.50 -13.53 13.61
N ARG A 407 -0.99 -13.55 14.85
CA ARG A 407 -1.19 -12.48 15.85
C ARG A 407 -0.41 -11.20 15.52
N ASN A 408 0.67 -11.33 14.77
CA ASN A 408 1.45 -10.20 14.27
C ASN A 408 0.94 -9.65 12.93
N ALA A 409 -0.13 -10.22 12.37
CA ALA A 409 -0.75 -9.73 11.15
C ALA A 409 -1.17 -8.26 11.27
N SER A 410 -1.15 -7.56 10.14
CA SER A 410 -1.48 -6.14 10.06
C SER A 410 -2.25 -5.86 8.76
N PRO A 411 -3.18 -4.90 8.76
CA PRO A 411 -3.81 -4.44 7.54
C PRO A 411 -2.77 -3.71 6.67
N GLN A 412 -2.87 -3.93 5.38
CA GLN A 412 -2.10 -3.31 4.34
C GLN A 412 -3.05 -2.65 3.35
N GLY A 413 -2.69 -1.49 2.81
CA GLY A 413 -3.52 -0.74 1.87
C GLY A 413 -4.85 -0.34 2.47
N CYS A 414 -5.93 -0.90 1.94
CA CYS A 414 -7.27 -0.61 2.42
C CYS A 414 -7.57 -1.40 3.68
N PHE A 415 -7.37 -2.73 3.63
CA PHE A 415 -7.69 -3.65 4.73
C PHE A 415 -7.02 -5.04 4.54
N GLU A 416 -6.22 -5.22 3.50
CA GLU A 416 -5.70 -6.53 3.12
C GLU A 416 -4.78 -7.10 4.19
N LEU A 417 -4.96 -8.39 4.50
CA LEU A 417 -4.18 -9.05 5.54
C LEU A 417 -2.80 -9.45 5.01
N VAL A 418 -1.76 -9.07 5.76
CA VAL A 418 -0.40 -9.59 5.58
C VAL A 418 0.30 -9.82 6.92
N ILE A 419 1.37 -10.61 6.86
CA ILE A 419 2.35 -10.78 7.94
C ILE A 419 3.54 -9.86 7.65
N PRO A 420 3.67 -8.73 8.39
CA PRO A 420 4.73 -7.74 8.18
C PRO A 420 6.13 -8.35 8.08
N GLY A 421 6.87 -7.96 7.04
CA GLY A 421 8.25 -8.38 6.83
C GLY A 421 8.44 -9.83 6.38
N LYS A 422 7.37 -10.63 6.28
CA LYS A 422 7.45 -12.05 5.89
C LYS A 422 6.72 -12.35 4.58
N ASP A 423 5.70 -11.57 4.27
CA ASP A 423 4.90 -11.72 3.06
C ASP A 423 5.57 -11.10 1.82
N SER A 424 5.35 -11.73 0.67
CA SER A 424 5.79 -11.23 -0.64
C SER A 424 5.11 -9.93 -1.06
N GLY A 425 3.91 -9.67 -0.54
CA GLY A 425 2.99 -8.65 -1.02
C GLY A 425 2.23 -9.08 -2.29
N TYR A 426 1.41 -8.18 -2.83
CA TYR A 426 0.70 -8.41 -4.10
C TYR A 426 1.52 -7.92 -5.30
N PHE A 427 1.62 -8.74 -6.35
CA PHE A 427 2.24 -8.37 -7.62
C PHE A 427 1.23 -8.03 -8.72
N TYR A 428 -0.02 -8.42 -8.50
CA TYR A 428 -1.14 -8.18 -9.38
C TYR A 428 -2.40 -8.11 -8.53
N PHE A 429 -3.22 -7.11 -8.83
CA PHE A 429 -4.46 -6.88 -8.11
C PHE A 429 -5.57 -6.54 -9.10
N ARG A 430 -6.71 -7.22 -9.00
CA ARG A 430 -7.91 -6.92 -9.80
C ARG A 430 -9.14 -6.84 -8.94
N MET A 431 -10.05 -5.98 -9.37
CA MET A 431 -11.30 -5.73 -8.65
C MET A 431 -12.49 -6.17 -9.49
N PRO A 432 -12.80 -7.48 -9.54
CA PRO A 432 -13.94 -7.97 -10.30
C PRO A 432 -15.26 -7.43 -9.74
N ASN A 433 -16.18 -7.07 -10.63
CA ASN A 433 -17.52 -6.62 -10.26
C ASN A 433 -18.49 -7.82 -10.32
N LEU A 434 -19.02 -8.23 -9.17
CA LEU A 434 -19.93 -9.38 -9.09
C LEU A 434 -21.33 -9.05 -9.65
N ALA A 435 -21.76 -7.79 -9.60
CA ALA A 435 -23.00 -7.35 -10.26
C ALA A 435 -22.89 -7.49 -11.79
N ALA A 436 -21.70 -7.31 -12.38
CA ALA A 436 -21.50 -7.58 -13.80
C ALA A 436 -21.66 -9.08 -14.13
N CYS A 437 -21.27 -9.99 -13.23
CA CYS A 437 -21.56 -11.42 -13.41
C CYS A 437 -23.06 -11.71 -13.37
N MET A 438 -23.82 -10.98 -12.54
CA MET A 438 -25.27 -11.03 -12.55
C MET A 438 -25.85 -10.53 -13.87
N GLU A 439 -25.35 -9.41 -14.41
CA GLU A 439 -25.73 -8.91 -15.74
C GLU A 439 -25.50 -9.97 -16.82
N TYR A 440 -24.33 -10.62 -16.81
CA TYR A 440 -23.99 -11.64 -17.79
C TYR A 440 -24.85 -12.90 -17.65
N ALA A 441 -25.20 -13.31 -16.44
CA ALA A 441 -26.16 -14.39 -16.22
C ALA A 441 -27.57 -14.01 -16.73
N MET A 442 -27.98 -12.75 -16.55
CA MET A 442 -29.27 -12.20 -17.00
C MET A 442 -29.26 -11.74 -18.46
N ASN A 443 -28.19 -11.98 -19.22
CA ASN A 443 -28.09 -11.55 -20.62
C ASN A 443 -27.20 -12.50 -21.46
N ASN A 444 -27.16 -13.78 -21.09
CA ASN A 444 -26.47 -14.85 -21.81
C ASN A 444 -25.00 -14.51 -22.21
N GLY A 445 -24.26 -13.88 -21.29
CA GLY A 445 -22.86 -13.50 -21.45
C GLY A 445 -22.62 -12.16 -22.16
N LEU A 446 -23.66 -11.41 -22.50
CA LEU A 446 -23.57 -10.14 -23.20
C LEU A 446 -23.70 -8.96 -22.23
N ARG A 447 -22.90 -7.93 -22.46
CA ARG A 447 -23.03 -6.65 -21.77
C ARG A 447 -24.08 -5.78 -22.46
N ARG A 448 -25.04 -5.25 -21.72
CA ARG A 448 -26.26 -4.61 -22.26
C ARG A 448 -26.00 -3.30 -23.01
N PHE A 449 -25.00 -2.51 -22.61
CA PHE A 449 -24.82 -1.18 -23.20
C PHE A 449 -24.17 -1.19 -24.59
N ASP A 450 -23.47 -2.27 -24.97
CA ASP A 450 -22.81 -2.37 -26.28
C ASP A 450 -22.85 -3.77 -26.92
N ASN A 451 -23.57 -4.71 -26.31
CA ASN A 451 -23.72 -6.09 -26.76
C ASN A 451 -22.38 -6.84 -26.94
N GLN A 452 -21.31 -6.40 -26.27
CA GLN A 452 -20.06 -7.15 -26.28
C GLN A 452 -20.20 -8.39 -25.41
N ARG A 453 -19.68 -9.53 -25.92
CA ARG A 453 -19.58 -10.77 -25.16
C ARG A 453 -18.46 -10.66 -24.14
N MET A 454 -18.86 -10.51 -22.89
CA MET A 454 -17.96 -10.34 -21.75
C MET A 454 -18.06 -11.51 -20.75
N GLY A 455 -18.92 -12.49 -21.01
CA GLY A 455 -19.08 -13.71 -20.22
C GLY A 455 -19.45 -14.94 -21.07
N LEU A 456 -19.78 -16.04 -20.39
CA LEU A 456 -20.18 -17.30 -21.01
C LEU A 456 -21.64 -17.28 -21.51
N GLU A 457 -21.94 -18.14 -22.49
CA GLU A 457 -23.32 -18.45 -22.86
C GLU A 457 -23.93 -19.40 -21.81
N THR A 458 -24.75 -18.85 -20.91
CA THR A 458 -25.38 -19.58 -19.81
C THR A 458 -26.87 -19.89 -20.06
N GLY A 459 -27.38 -19.54 -21.25
CA GLY A 459 -28.80 -19.67 -21.61
C GLY A 459 -29.55 -18.35 -21.55
N ASP A 460 -30.71 -18.30 -22.21
CA ASP A 460 -31.63 -17.16 -22.10
C ASP A 460 -32.36 -17.22 -20.75
N PRO A 461 -32.21 -16.21 -19.87
CA PRO A 461 -32.83 -16.22 -18.55
C PRO A 461 -34.35 -16.36 -18.59
N ARG A 462 -35.01 -15.89 -19.66
CA ARG A 462 -36.45 -16.04 -19.88
C ARG A 462 -36.91 -17.50 -19.87
N GLN A 463 -36.01 -18.44 -20.16
CA GLN A 463 -36.31 -19.87 -20.16
C GLN A 463 -36.09 -20.54 -18.81
N PHE A 464 -35.46 -19.87 -17.83
CA PHE A 464 -35.20 -20.48 -16.53
C PHE A 464 -36.49 -20.74 -15.75
N LYS A 465 -36.60 -21.95 -15.19
CA LYS A 465 -37.78 -22.47 -14.49
C LYS A 465 -37.61 -22.48 -12.97
N SER A 466 -36.39 -22.32 -12.47
CA SER A 466 -36.12 -22.24 -11.03
C SER A 466 -35.07 -21.19 -10.69
N PHE A 467 -35.01 -20.82 -9.41
CA PHE A 467 -34.03 -19.88 -8.89
C PHE A 467 -32.60 -20.44 -8.99
N GLU A 468 -32.46 -21.75 -8.82
CA GLU A 468 -31.19 -22.47 -8.89
C GLU A 468 -30.56 -22.38 -10.29
N GLU A 469 -31.35 -22.37 -11.37
CA GLU A 469 -30.81 -22.21 -12.72
C GLU A 469 -30.12 -20.84 -12.93
N ILE A 470 -30.60 -19.80 -12.26
CA ILE A 470 -29.95 -18.47 -12.25
C ILE A 470 -28.68 -18.50 -11.42
N GLN A 471 -28.72 -19.15 -10.26
CA GLN A 471 -27.54 -19.34 -9.42
C GLN A 471 -26.45 -20.11 -10.17
N GLU A 472 -26.80 -21.15 -10.92
CA GLU A 472 -25.89 -21.91 -11.77
C GLU A 472 -25.31 -21.06 -12.89
N ALA A 473 -26.13 -20.25 -13.57
CA ALA A 473 -25.67 -19.30 -14.58
C ALA A 473 -24.66 -18.31 -13.97
N PHE A 474 -24.97 -17.74 -12.80
CA PHE A 474 -24.09 -16.83 -12.07
C PHE A 474 -22.76 -17.50 -11.68
N ILE A 475 -22.79 -18.72 -11.12
CA ILE A 475 -21.57 -19.48 -10.77
C ILE A 475 -20.70 -19.70 -12.02
N LYS A 476 -21.29 -20.04 -13.17
CA LYS A 476 -20.54 -20.22 -14.43
C LYS A 476 -19.83 -18.91 -14.84
N GLN A 477 -20.49 -17.77 -14.70
CA GLN A 477 -19.88 -16.46 -14.97
C GLN A 477 -18.74 -16.15 -13.99
N LEU A 478 -18.94 -16.39 -12.69
CA LEU A 478 -17.91 -16.21 -11.67
C LEU A 478 -16.67 -17.07 -11.94
N ALA A 479 -16.87 -18.37 -12.22
CA ALA A 479 -15.78 -19.30 -12.49
C ALA A 479 -14.98 -18.90 -13.73
N TRP A 480 -15.66 -18.45 -14.78
CA TRP A 480 -15.02 -17.92 -15.99
C TRP A 480 -14.20 -16.66 -15.70
N MET A 481 -14.77 -15.71 -14.95
CA MET A 481 -14.08 -14.47 -14.59
C MET A 481 -12.83 -14.76 -13.75
N ARG A 482 -12.95 -15.59 -12.70
CA ARG A 482 -11.83 -15.98 -11.83
C ARG A 482 -10.71 -16.65 -12.64
N ARG A 483 -11.05 -17.59 -13.54
CA ARG A 483 -10.07 -18.26 -14.40
C ARG A 483 -9.30 -17.26 -15.26
N ASN A 484 -9.97 -16.28 -15.87
CA ASN A 484 -9.32 -15.28 -16.71
C ASN A 484 -8.43 -14.31 -15.89
N ILE A 485 -8.87 -13.93 -14.68
CA ILE A 485 -8.05 -13.14 -13.75
C ILE A 485 -6.77 -13.90 -13.40
N GLN A 486 -6.86 -15.21 -13.09
CA GLN A 486 -5.70 -16.03 -12.79
C GLN A 486 -4.73 -16.15 -13.98
N ILE A 487 -5.25 -16.39 -15.19
CA ILE A 487 -4.42 -16.47 -16.40
C ILE A 487 -3.67 -15.16 -16.63
N ALA A 488 -4.35 -14.02 -16.47
CA ALA A 488 -3.74 -12.71 -16.63
C ALA A 488 -2.70 -12.42 -15.52
N GLY A 489 -3.00 -12.78 -14.27
CA GLY A 489 -2.08 -12.65 -13.14
C GLY A 489 -0.77 -13.39 -13.36
N ASN A 490 -0.84 -14.69 -13.72
CA ASN A 490 0.34 -15.51 -14.04
C ASN A 490 1.22 -14.88 -15.13
N TYR A 491 0.62 -14.25 -16.15
CA TYR A 491 1.39 -13.57 -17.19
C TYR A 491 2.06 -12.31 -16.66
N VAL A 492 1.35 -11.50 -15.87
CA VAL A 492 1.89 -10.26 -15.32
C VAL A 492 3.02 -10.53 -14.34
N GLU A 493 2.87 -11.46 -13.40
CA GLU A 493 3.92 -11.82 -12.44
C GLU A 493 5.23 -12.20 -13.12
N ARG A 494 5.17 -13.04 -14.17
CA ARG A 494 6.37 -13.40 -14.96
C ARG A 494 7.02 -12.18 -15.62
N LYS A 495 6.22 -11.20 -16.07
CA LYS A 495 6.76 -9.97 -16.65
C LYS A 495 7.33 -9.01 -15.61
N VAL A 496 6.80 -8.99 -14.38
CA VAL A 496 7.39 -8.21 -13.29
C VAL A 496 8.79 -8.76 -12.96
N ILE A 497 8.96 -10.08 -12.87
CA ILE A 497 10.26 -10.74 -12.69
C ILE A 497 11.25 -10.35 -13.80
N GLU A 498 10.82 -10.44 -15.06
CA GLU A 498 11.69 -10.19 -16.22
C GLU A 498 12.13 -8.72 -16.35
N PHE A 499 11.30 -7.76 -15.94
CA PHE A 499 11.52 -6.34 -16.25
C PHE A 499 11.78 -5.45 -15.05
N THR A 500 11.19 -5.75 -13.89
CA THR A 500 11.19 -4.86 -12.72
C THR A 500 11.32 -5.63 -11.40
N PRO A 501 12.29 -6.55 -11.26
CA PRO A 501 12.53 -7.15 -9.96
C PRO A 501 13.06 -6.10 -8.96
N THR A 502 12.83 -6.34 -7.67
CA THR A 502 13.18 -5.40 -6.60
C THR A 502 14.25 -5.96 -5.67
N VAL A 503 15.36 -5.26 -5.57
CA VAL A 503 16.54 -5.72 -4.81
C VAL A 503 16.52 -5.16 -3.40
N TYR A 504 16.30 -3.85 -3.27
CA TYR A 504 16.23 -3.18 -1.97
C TYR A 504 15.00 -3.65 -1.20
N GLU A 505 13.84 -3.70 -1.85
CA GLU A 505 12.60 -4.18 -1.25
C GLU A 505 12.70 -5.63 -0.77
N SER A 506 13.22 -6.53 -1.61
CA SER A 506 13.43 -7.94 -1.23
C SER A 506 14.40 -8.10 -0.05
N ALA A 507 15.39 -7.23 0.10
CA ALA A 507 16.31 -7.28 1.25
C ALA A 507 15.61 -6.98 2.59
N LEU A 508 14.41 -6.40 2.56
CA LEU A 508 13.60 -6.10 3.75
C LEU A 508 12.49 -7.13 3.99
N ILE A 509 12.54 -8.27 3.31
CA ILE A 509 11.60 -9.39 3.46
C ILE A 509 12.39 -10.62 3.91
N GLU A 510 11.85 -11.30 4.93
CA GLU A 510 12.41 -12.52 5.48
C GLU A 510 12.57 -13.60 4.40
N ASP A 511 13.61 -14.41 4.54
CA ASP A 511 14.05 -15.46 3.61
C ASP A 511 14.57 -15.04 2.23
N CYS A 512 14.31 -13.84 1.72
CA CYS A 512 14.81 -13.46 0.39
C CYS A 512 16.34 -13.59 0.29
N ILE A 513 17.08 -13.09 1.30
CA ILE A 513 18.54 -13.20 1.38
C ILE A 513 18.96 -14.67 1.58
N GLU A 514 18.37 -15.39 2.54
CA GLU A 514 18.77 -16.78 2.82
C GLU A 514 18.51 -17.72 1.62
N LYS A 515 17.41 -17.52 0.89
CA LYS A 515 17.11 -18.26 -0.34
C LYS A 515 17.96 -17.79 -1.52
N GLY A 516 18.40 -16.54 -1.51
CA GLY A 516 19.09 -15.88 -2.63
C GLY A 516 18.16 -15.63 -3.81
N ILE A 517 16.88 -15.37 -3.52
CA ILE A 517 15.80 -15.24 -4.51
C ILE A 517 15.03 -13.95 -4.23
N CYS A 518 14.77 -13.20 -5.29
CA CYS A 518 13.97 -11.98 -5.28
C CYS A 518 12.53 -12.27 -4.86
N ARG A 519 11.85 -11.34 -4.20
CA ARG A 519 10.47 -11.57 -3.73
C ARG A 519 9.51 -11.89 -4.88
N GLU A 520 9.69 -11.25 -6.05
CA GLU A 520 8.86 -11.48 -7.23
C GLU A 520 9.02 -12.90 -7.78
N GLU A 521 10.14 -13.56 -7.49
CA GLU A 521 10.45 -14.94 -7.87
C GLU A 521 10.10 -15.96 -6.77
N GLY A 522 9.42 -15.53 -5.71
CA GLY A 522 8.99 -16.39 -4.60
C GLY A 522 9.96 -16.46 -3.43
N GLY A 523 10.86 -15.47 -3.29
CA GLY A 523 11.89 -15.46 -2.25
C GLY A 523 11.37 -15.23 -0.82
N ALA A 524 10.16 -14.69 -0.65
CA ALA A 524 9.62 -14.36 0.67
C ALA A 524 9.37 -15.61 1.55
N TYR A 525 9.25 -15.42 2.87
CA TYR A 525 8.91 -16.50 3.80
C TYR A 525 7.50 -17.04 3.50
N TYR A 526 6.52 -16.13 3.39
CA TYR A 526 5.16 -16.43 2.94
C TYR A 526 4.96 -15.85 1.55
N ASN A 527 4.48 -16.70 0.63
CA ASN A 527 4.10 -16.27 -0.71
C ASN A 527 2.61 -16.52 -0.90
N PHE A 528 1.99 -15.70 -1.74
CA PHE A 528 0.61 -15.88 -2.12
C PHE A 528 0.39 -15.29 -3.49
N ASN A 529 -0.55 -15.92 -4.18
CA ASN A 529 -0.89 -15.64 -5.55
C ASN A 529 -1.66 -14.31 -5.67
N ASN A 530 -1.64 -13.74 -6.88
CA ASN A 530 -2.53 -12.71 -7.42
C ASN A 530 -3.82 -12.49 -6.59
N GLY A 531 -3.92 -11.32 -5.96
CA GLY A 531 -5.07 -10.95 -5.14
C GLY A 531 -6.19 -10.28 -5.93
N GLY A 532 -7.37 -10.25 -5.35
CA GLY A 532 -8.43 -9.39 -5.84
C GLY A 532 -9.46 -9.05 -4.77
N ALA A 533 -9.89 -7.79 -4.75
CA ALA A 533 -11.04 -7.35 -3.97
C ALA A 533 -12.29 -7.41 -4.83
N VAL A 534 -13.28 -8.20 -4.43
CA VAL A 534 -14.57 -8.22 -5.13
C VAL A 534 -15.35 -6.93 -4.90
N LEU A 535 -15.97 -6.42 -5.94
CA LEU A 535 -16.85 -5.26 -5.91
C LEU A 535 -18.30 -5.70 -6.12
N ALA A 536 -19.23 -4.91 -5.58
CA ALA A 536 -20.68 -5.06 -5.81
C ALA A 536 -21.24 -6.45 -5.46
N SER A 537 -20.70 -7.06 -4.40
CA SER A 537 -21.26 -8.31 -3.83
C SER A 537 -22.66 -8.09 -3.26
N THR A 538 -22.90 -6.94 -2.65
CA THR A 538 -24.21 -6.51 -2.15
C THR A 538 -25.22 -6.38 -3.27
N ASP A 539 -24.85 -5.72 -4.38
CA ASP A 539 -25.71 -5.54 -5.54
C ASP A 539 -26.08 -6.89 -6.18
N ALA A 540 -25.13 -7.82 -6.30
CA ALA A 540 -25.39 -9.17 -6.79
C ALA A 540 -26.32 -9.95 -5.85
N GLY A 541 -26.07 -9.91 -4.53
CA GLY A 541 -26.90 -10.59 -3.54
C GLY A 541 -28.32 -10.02 -3.44
N ASP A 542 -28.48 -8.70 -3.46
CA ASP A 542 -29.80 -8.05 -3.45
C ASP A 542 -30.56 -8.29 -4.76
N SER A 543 -29.86 -8.38 -5.89
CA SER A 543 -30.47 -8.77 -7.18
C SER A 543 -31.01 -10.19 -7.13
N LEU A 544 -30.22 -11.15 -6.63
CA LEU A 544 -30.67 -12.53 -6.42
C LEU A 544 -31.85 -12.59 -5.45
N THR A 545 -31.80 -11.82 -4.36
CA THR A 545 -32.87 -11.70 -3.37
C THR A 545 -34.18 -11.24 -4.02
N ALA A 546 -34.13 -10.19 -4.83
CA ALA A 546 -35.30 -9.63 -5.50
C ALA A 546 -35.89 -10.62 -6.54
N ILE A 547 -35.02 -11.27 -7.32
CA ILE A 547 -35.41 -12.30 -8.30
C ILE A 547 -36.09 -13.47 -7.58
N LYS A 548 -35.45 -14.04 -6.56
CA LYS A 548 -35.99 -15.14 -5.76
C LYS A 548 -37.38 -14.79 -5.23
N LYS A 549 -37.51 -13.60 -4.62
CA LYS A 549 -38.75 -13.17 -3.96
C LYS A 549 -39.87 -12.91 -4.95
N LEU A 550 -39.63 -12.11 -5.98
CA LEU A 550 -40.70 -11.58 -6.83
C LEU A 550 -41.04 -12.50 -8.01
N VAL A 551 -40.06 -13.25 -8.53
CA VAL A 551 -40.27 -14.15 -9.67
C VAL A 551 -40.67 -15.55 -9.21
N PHE A 552 -39.94 -16.13 -8.26
CA PHE A 552 -40.10 -17.56 -7.92
C PHE A 552 -41.02 -17.80 -6.71
N ASP A 553 -40.81 -17.07 -5.62
CA ASP A 553 -41.56 -17.28 -4.38
C ASP A 553 -42.96 -16.66 -4.44
N ASP A 554 -43.04 -15.33 -4.65
CA ASP A 554 -44.31 -14.60 -4.69
C ASP A 554 -44.99 -14.61 -6.06
N LYS A 555 -44.21 -14.87 -7.13
CA LYS A 555 -44.68 -14.88 -8.53
C LYS A 555 -45.46 -13.61 -8.93
N LYS A 556 -45.00 -12.45 -8.44
CA LYS A 556 -45.61 -11.14 -8.73
C LYS A 556 -45.20 -10.58 -10.08
N ILE A 557 -44.05 -11.01 -10.60
CA ILE A 557 -43.56 -10.68 -11.94
C ILE A 557 -43.03 -11.96 -12.59
N THR A 558 -42.97 -11.97 -13.91
CA THR A 558 -42.35 -13.03 -14.71
C THR A 558 -40.91 -12.69 -15.04
N MET A 559 -40.14 -13.70 -15.47
CA MET A 559 -38.77 -13.48 -15.92
C MET A 559 -38.71 -12.66 -17.22
N ASP A 560 -39.71 -12.81 -18.09
CA ASP A 560 -39.84 -12.02 -19.32
C ASP A 560 -40.00 -10.53 -18.99
N GLU A 561 -40.94 -10.19 -18.10
CA GLU A 561 -41.17 -8.81 -17.65
C GLU A 561 -39.92 -8.19 -17.02
N LEU A 562 -39.18 -8.97 -16.20
CA LEU A 562 -37.94 -8.49 -15.60
C LEU A 562 -36.86 -8.23 -16.66
N CYS A 563 -36.66 -9.16 -17.60
CA CYS A 563 -35.65 -9.00 -18.64
C CYS A 563 -35.97 -7.82 -19.56
N ASP A 564 -37.24 -7.64 -19.94
CA ASP A 564 -37.69 -6.53 -20.77
C ASP A 564 -37.54 -5.19 -20.04
N ALA A 565 -37.84 -5.15 -18.74
CA ALA A 565 -37.61 -3.95 -17.91
C ALA A 565 -36.12 -3.59 -17.84
N LEU A 566 -35.23 -4.58 -17.67
CA LEU A 566 -33.78 -4.36 -17.69
C LEU A 566 -33.28 -3.89 -19.06
N ASP A 567 -33.81 -4.44 -20.16
CA ASP A 567 -33.47 -4.02 -21.54
C ASP A 567 -33.81 -2.54 -21.79
N HIS A 568 -34.84 -2.03 -21.12
CA HIS A 568 -35.31 -0.64 -21.26
C HIS A 568 -34.83 0.29 -20.13
N ASN A 569 -33.92 -0.16 -19.26
CA ASN A 569 -33.49 0.57 -18.06
C ASN A 569 -34.69 1.09 -17.26
N PHE A 570 -35.69 0.23 -17.08
CA PHE A 570 -36.96 0.46 -16.37
C PHE A 570 -37.86 1.57 -16.92
N LYS A 571 -37.56 2.17 -18.08
CA LYS A 571 -38.43 3.17 -18.69
C LYS A 571 -39.75 2.54 -19.13
N GLY A 572 -40.86 2.97 -18.53
CA GLY A 572 -42.19 2.36 -18.71
C GLY A 572 -42.47 1.14 -17.84
N TYR A 573 -41.56 0.83 -16.89
CA TYR A 573 -41.67 -0.28 -15.92
C TYR A 573 -41.46 0.23 -14.49
N GLU A 574 -41.92 1.46 -14.20
CA GLU A 574 -41.66 2.15 -12.93
C GLU A 574 -42.26 1.41 -11.72
N GLU A 575 -43.43 0.79 -11.88
CA GLU A 575 -44.05 -0.04 -10.82
C GLU A 575 -43.20 -1.28 -10.51
N LEU A 576 -42.69 -1.96 -11.54
CA LEU A 576 -41.79 -3.10 -11.38
C LEU A 576 -40.51 -2.68 -10.67
N LEU A 577 -39.91 -1.54 -11.03
CA LEU A 577 -38.75 -0.98 -10.33
C LEU A 577 -39.06 -0.73 -8.84
N GLN A 578 -40.23 -0.16 -8.52
CA GLN A 578 -40.63 0.04 -7.12
C GLN A 578 -40.77 -1.29 -6.38
N MET A 579 -41.28 -2.34 -7.01
CA MET A 579 -41.35 -3.67 -6.39
C MET A 579 -39.95 -4.23 -6.10
N LEU A 580 -39.01 -4.12 -7.04
CA LEU A 580 -37.62 -4.55 -6.85
C LEU A 580 -36.93 -3.78 -5.72
N LEU A 581 -37.10 -2.45 -5.66
CA LEU A 581 -36.54 -1.60 -4.61
C LEU A 581 -37.09 -1.96 -3.23
N ASN A 582 -38.38 -2.33 -3.14
CA ASN A 582 -39.04 -2.72 -1.90
C ASN A 582 -38.87 -4.20 -1.50
N ALA A 583 -38.24 -5.04 -2.34
CA ALA A 583 -37.83 -6.37 -1.93
C ALA A 583 -36.81 -6.29 -0.76
N PRO A 584 -36.66 -7.33 0.08
CA PRO A 584 -35.65 -7.36 1.14
C PRO A 584 -34.26 -6.95 0.63
N LYS A 585 -33.49 -6.27 1.48
CA LYS A 585 -32.15 -5.76 1.18
C LYS A 585 -31.18 -6.06 2.30
N PHE A 586 -29.95 -6.38 1.94
CA PHE A 586 -28.82 -6.53 2.85
C PHE A 586 -28.65 -5.32 3.77
N GLY A 587 -28.17 -5.57 4.99
CA GLY A 587 -27.87 -4.52 5.97
C GLY A 587 -29.08 -4.05 6.78
N ASN A 588 -30.24 -4.73 6.63
CA ASN A 588 -31.45 -4.47 7.42
C ASN A 588 -31.78 -5.60 8.41
N ASN A 589 -30.80 -6.47 8.74
CA ASN A 589 -30.97 -7.64 9.61
C ASN A 589 -32.13 -8.52 9.12
N ASN A 590 -32.02 -8.98 7.88
CA ASN A 590 -33.05 -9.75 7.20
C ASN A 590 -32.40 -10.98 6.56
N ASP A 591 -32.55 -12.13 7.23
CA ASP A 591 -31.94 -13.40 6.84
C ASP A 591 -32.20 -13.76 5.37
N TYR A 592 -33.40 -13.45 4.85
CA TYR A 592 -33.76 -13.76 3.46
C TYR A 592 -32.84 -13.06 2.45
N ALA A 593 -32.40 -11.83 2.74
CA ALA A 593 -31.42 -11.10 1.92
C ALA A 593 -29.98 -11.47 2.33
N ASP A 594 -29.69 -11.47 3.63
CA ASP A 594 -28.34 -11.66 4.17
C ASP A 594 -27.75 -13.03 3.75
N GLU A 595 -28.58 -14.08 3.68
CA GLU A 595 -28.18 -15.40 3.16
C GLU A 595 -27.73 -15.37 1.69
N GLN A 596 -28.33 -14.52 0.85
CA GLN A 596 -27.93 -14.42 -0.56
C GLN A 596 -26.55 -13.75 -0.70
N ILE A 597 -26.27 -12.74 0.12
CA ILE A 597 -24.96 -12.06 0.12
C ILE A 597 -23.90 -13.03 0.66
N ALA A 598 -24.20 -13.75 1.75
CA ALA A 598 -23.32 -14.78 2.27
C ALA A 598 -23.03 -15.87 1.23
N TRP A 599 -24.06 -16.31 0.50
CA TRP A 599 -23.92 -17.28 -0.58
C TRP A 599 -23.04 -16.74 -1.72
N VAL A 600 -23.27 -15.52 -2.21
CA VAL A 600 -22.46 -14.90 -3.27
C VAL A 600 -20.98 -14.83 -2.88
N LEU A 601 -20.68 -14.39 -1.66
CA LEU A 601 -19.30 -14.30 -1.16
C LEU A 601 -18.69 -15.69 -0.97
N HIS A 602 -19.47 -16.67 -0.51
CA HIS A 602 -19.00 -18.05 -0.38
C HIS A 602 -18.65 -18.69 -1.74
N GLN A 603 -19.42 -18.40 -2.80
CA GLN A 603 -19.10 -18.91 -4.14
C GLN A 603 -17.84 -18.28 -4.74
N TRP A 604 -17.41 -17.11 -4.27
CA TRP A 604 -16.19 -16.46 -4.76
C TRP A 604 -14.91 -17.08 -4.19
N MET A 605 -14.93 -17.44 -2.89
CA MET A 605 -13.80 -18.06 -2.20
C MET A 605 -13.46 -19.42 -2.83
#